data_AF-A0A851UVW1-F1
#
_entry.id   AF-A0A851UVW1-F1
#
_cell.length_a   1.000
_cell.length_b   1.000
_cell.length_c   1.000
_cell.angle_alpha   90.00
_cell.angle_beta   90.00
_cell.angle_gamma   90.00
#
_symmetry.space_group_name_H-M   'P 1'
#
loop_
_entity.id
_entity.type
_entity.pdbx_description
1 polymer ?
#
loop_
_entity_poly.entity_id
_entity_poly.type
_entity_poly.pdbx_seq_one_letter_code
_entity_poly.pdbx_strand_id
1 'polypeptide(L)'
;EYRGDDYTATLTLGNPDLIGESVIMVAHFLQSITHRLVLGGELVYHRRPGEEGAILTLAGKYSAVHWVATLNVGSGGAHASYYHKANEQVRL
;
A
#
# COMPACT_ATOMS: atom_id res chain seq x y z
N GLU A 1 -13.50 -2.55 -4.19
CA GLU A 1 -12.70 -1.33 -4.44
C GLU A 1 -13.65 -0.14 -4.45
N TYR A 2 -13.31 0.91 -3.73
CA TYR A 2 -14.08 2.13 -3.57
C TYR A 2 -13.17 3.31 -3.87
N ARG A 3 -13.51 4.08 -4.90
CA ARG A 3 -12.74 5.22 -5.35
C ARG A 3 -13.57 6.48 -5.12
N GLY A 4 -13.15 7.29 -4.17
CA GLY A 4 -13.63 8.66 -3.98
C GLY A 4 -12.84 9.64 -4.85
N ASP A 5 -13.17 10.93 -4.72
CA ASP A 5 -12.52 12.00 -5.49
C ASP A 5 -11.02 12.11 -5.14
N ASP A 6 -10.70 12.03 -3.85
CA ASP A 6 -9.33 12.19 -3.33
C ASP A 6 -8.78 10.95 -2.62
N TYR A 7 -9.53 9.85 -2.60
CA TYR A 7 -9.10 8.61 -1.94
C TYR A 7 -9.53 7.35 -2.69
N THR A 8 -8.81 6.26 -2.46
CA THR A 8 -9.09 4.94 -3.00
C THR A 8 -8.90 3.94 -1.87
N ALA A 9 -9.99 3.28 -1.50
CA ALA A 9 -10.01 2.24 -0.49
C ALA A 9 -10.36 0.91 -1.17
N THR A 10 -9.54 -0.11 -0.99
CA THR A 10 -9.83 -1.46 -1.49
C THR A 10 -9.87 -2.39 -0.31
N LEU A 11 -10.90 -3.22 -0.24
CA LEU A 11 -10.98 -4.31 0.72
C LEU A 11 -11.16 -5.60 -0.06
N THR A 12 -10.26 -6.54 0.20
CA THR A 12 -10.22 -7.85 -0.45
C THR A 12 -10.25 -8.91 0.64
N LEU A 13 -11.19 -9.83 0.53
CA LEU A 13 -11.29 -11.00 1.40
C LEU A 13 -10.86 -12.22 0.58
N GLY A 14 -9.80 -12.89 1.04
CA GLY A 14 -9.27 -14.12 0.47
C GLY A 14 -9.55 -15.30 1.39
N ASN A 15 -10.11 -16.36 0.80
CA ASN A 15 -10.34 -17.64 1.47
C ASN A 15 -11.01 -17.53 2.87
N PRO A 16 -12.19 -16.89 3.00
CA PRO A 16 -12.93 -16.87 4.25
C PRO A 16 -13.53 -18.26 4.50
N ASP A 17 -12.87 -19.06 5.31
CA ASP A 17 -13.37 -20.34 5.80
C ASP A 17 -13.85 -20.17 7.25
N LEU A 18 -15.18 -20.12 7.41
CA LEU A 18 -15.87 -20.05 8.70
C LEU A 18 -15.74 -21.35 9.49
N ILE A 19 -15.48 -22.48 8.82
CA ILE A 19 -15.39 -23.81 9.43
C ILE A 19 -13.94 -24.08 9.86
N GLY A 20 -12.98 -23.69 9.03
CA GLY A 20 -11.55 -23.77 9.32
C GLY A 20 -10.97 -22.59 10.10
N GLU A 21 -11.79 -21.62 10.53
CA GLU A 21 -11.40 -20.35 11.18
C GLU A 21 -10.25 -19.60 10.46
N SER A 22 -10.15 -19.78 9.14
CA SER A 22 -9.11 -19.16 8.33
C SER A 22 -9.70 -18.00 7.54
N VAL A 23 -9.10 -16.83 7.61
CA VAL A 23 -9.49 -15.69 6.79
C VAL A 23 -8.27 -14.84 6.46
N ILE A 24 -8.17 -14.42 5.20
CA ILE A 24 -7.20 -13.42 4.78
C ILE A 24 -8.00 -12.18 4.40
N MET A 25 -7.76 -11.08 5.08
CA MET A 25 -8.35 -9.79 4.79
C MET A 25 -7.23 -8.81 4.44
N VAL A 26 -7.32 -8.23 3.26
CA VAL A 26 -6.37 -7.23 2.78
C VAL A 26 -7.13 -5.94 2.56
N ALA A 27 -6.79 -4.91 3.31
CA ALA A 27 -7.34 -3.58 3.18
C ALA A 27 -6.26 -2.62 2.69
N HIS A 28 -6.48 -1.99 1.56
CA HIS A 28 -5.64 -0.91 1.02
C HIS A 28 -6.38 0.41 1.15
N PHE A 29 -5.66 1.45 1.52
CA PHE A 29 -6.18 2.80 1.56
C PHE A 29 -5.13 3.75 1.00
N LEU A 30 -5.47 4.53 -0.01
CA LEU A 30 -4.62 5.54 -0.63
C LEU A 30 -5.40 6.85 -0.65
N GLN A 31 -4.87 7.89 -0.04
CA GLN A 31 -5.43 9.22 -0.01
C GLN A 31 -4.46 10.23 -0.63
N SER A 32 -4.94 10.97 -1.61
CA SER A 32 -4.26 12.12 -2.19
C SER A 32 -4.41 13.30 -1.22
N ILE A 33 -3.32 13.67 -0.54
CA ILE A 33 -3.29 14.84 0.35
C ILE A 33 -3.12 16.12 -0.47
N THR A 34 -2.30 16.04 -1.53
CA THR A 34 -2.01 17.14 -2.46
C THR A 34 -1.95 16.56 -3.87
N HIS A 35 -2.14 17.37 -4.92
CA HIS A 35 -1.91 16.97 -6.33
C HIS A 35 -0.58 16.25 -6.61
N ARG A 36 0.40 16.35 -5.70
CA ARG A 36 1.73 15.76 -5.80
C ARG A 36 2.02 14.71 -4.73
N LEU A 37 1.23 14.64 -3.65
CA LEU A 37 1.50 13.78 -2.52
C LEU A 37 0.31 12.85 -2.28
N VAL A 38 0.56 11.55 -2.43
CA VAL A 38 -0.38 10.50 -2.10
C VAL A 38 0.19 9.73 -0.93
N LEU A 39 -0.57 9.64 0.16
CA LEU A 39 -0.25 8.81 1.31
C LEU A 39 -1.24 7.67 1.38
N GLY A 40 -0.90 6.62 2.10
CA GLY A 40 -1.78 5.48 2.25
C GLY A 40 -1.20 4.41 3.15
N GLY A 41 -1.91 3.30 3.20
CA GLY A 41 -1.49 2.12 3.91
C GLY A 41 -2.22 0.89 3.43
N GLU A 42 -1.63 -0.24 3.71
CA GLU A 42 -2.11 -1.58 3.47
C GLU A 42 -2.12 -2.30 4.81
N LEU A 43 -3.27 -2.87 5.18
CA LEU A 43 -3.43 -3.74 6.31
C LEU A 43 -3.77 -5.14 5.79
N VAL A 44 -2.85 -6.07 5.98
CA VAL A 44 -3.07 -7.49 5.71
C VAL A 44 -3.29 -8.19 7.05
N TYR A 45 -4.52 -8.57 7.30
CA TYR A 45 -4.88 -9.45 8.40
C TYR A 45 -5.00 -10.87 7.86
N HIS A 46 -4.22 -11.80 8.37
CA HIS A 46 -4.44 -13.22 8.14
C HIS A 46 -4.65 -13.92 9.48
N ARG A 47 -5.73 -14.68 9.55
CA ARG A 47 -6.03 -15.56 10.66
C ARG A 47 -6.03 -16.97 10.12
N ARG A 48 -5.25 -17.85 10.72
CA ARG A 48 -5.25 -19.29 10.48
C ARG A 48 -5.32 -19.99 11.84
N PRO A 49 -5.90 -21.20 11.91
CA PRO A 49 -5.90 -21.96 13.16
C PRO A 49 -4.46 -22.23 13.61
N GLY A 50 -4.06 -21.59 14.73
CA GLY A 50 -2.71 -21.67 15.30
C GLY A 50 -1.77 -20.51 14.96
N GLU A 51 -2.11 -19.64 14.01
CA GLU A 51 -1.26 -18.50 13.60
C GLU A 51 -2.13 -17.28 13.24
N GLU A 52 -2.02 -16.21 14.02
CA GLU A 52 -2.69 -14.94 13.77
C GLU A 52 -1.63 -13.86 13.50
N GLY A 53 -1.77 -13.19 12.37
CA GLY A 53 -0.82 -12.18 11.92
C GLY A 53 -1.52 -10.97 11.30
N ALA A 54 -1.10 -9.78 11.73
CA ALA A 54 -1.50 -8.53 11.12
C ALA A 54 -0.25 -7.79 10.65
N ILE A 55 -0.23 -7.45 9.36
CA ILE A 55 0.83 -6.67 8.75
C ILE A 55 0.23 -5.34 8.35
N LEU A 56 0.67 -4.27 9.02
CA LEU A 56 0.40 -2.91 8.59
C LEU A 56 1.61 -2.38 7.84
N THR A 57 1.36 -1.92 6.62
CA THR A 57 2.33 -1.29 5.74
C THR A 57 1.83 0.10 5.39
N LEU A 58 2.55 1.14 5.75
CA LEU A 58 2.29 2.50 5.31
C LEU A 58 2.97 2.73 3.97
N ALA A 59 2.31 3.44 3.06
CA ALA A 59 2.80 3.77 1.74
C ALA A 59 2.70 5.27 1.49
N GLY A 60 3.70 5.86 0.87
CA GLY A 60 3.76 7.27 0.54
C GLY A 60 4.37 7.43 -0.83
N LYS A 61 3.78 8.27 -1.67
CA LYS A 61 4.27 8.63 -2.99
C LYS A 61 4.25 10.13 -3.14
N TYR A 62 5.41 10.69 -3.44
CA TYR A 62 5.58 12.09 -3.76
C TYR A 62 6.05 12.25 -5.20
N SER A 63 5.25 12.92 -6.02
CA SER A 63 5.53 13.19 -7.43
C SER A 63 5.87 14.66 -7.62
N ALA A 64 7.15 14.97 -7.75
CA ALA A 64 7.64 16.28 -8.17
C ALA A 64 7.71 16.38 -9.70
N VAL A 65 8.04 17.58 -10.20
CA VAL A 65 8.13 17.86 -11.65
C VAL A 65 9.22 17.02 -12.34
N HIS A 66 10.34 16.78 -11.64
CA HIS A 66 11.51 16.09 -12.19
C HIS A 66 11.85 14.77 -11.48
N TRP A 67 11.13 14.42 -10.42
CA TRP A 67 11.41 13.21 -9.64
C TRP A 67 10.16 12.68 -8.95
N VAL A 68 10.15 11.39 -8.67
CA VAL A 68 9.12 10.70 -7.90
C VAL A 68 9.82 9.95 -6.78
N ALA A 69 9.45 10.18 -5.52
CA ALA A 69 9.85 9.33 -4.42
C ALA A 69 8.67 8.49 -3.97
N THR A 70 8.94 7.23 -3.65
CA THR A 70 8.00 6.34 -2.99
C THR A 70 8.63 5.82 -1.73
N LEU A 71 7.84 5.68 -0.67
CA LEU A 71 8.28 5.20 0.62
C LEU A 71 7.20 4.26 1.16
N ASN A 72 7.56 3.00 1.34
CA ASN A 72 6.71 1.97 1.91
C ASN A 72 7.37 1.47 3.19
N VAL A 73 6.67 1.54 4.32
CA VAL A 73 7.18 1.14 5.63
C VAL A 73 6.17 0.21 6.27
N GLY A 74 6.51 -1.05 6.43
CA GLY A 74 5.66 -2.04 7.09
C GLY A 74 6.37 -2.82 8.17
N SER A 75 5.64 -3.71 8.83
CA SER A 75 6.15 -4.55 9.91
C SER A 75 7.35 -5.42 9.50
N GLY A 76 7.50 -5.72 8.20
CA GLY A 76 8.63 -6.48 7.65
C GLY A 76 9.81 -5.64 7.15
N GLY A 77 9.71 -4.31 7.10
CA GLY A 77 10.79 -3.45 6.62
C GLY A 77 10.35 -2.12 6.03
N ALA A 78 11.34 -1.25 5.81
CA ALA A 78 11.16 0.05 5.18
C ALA A 78 11.87 0.08 3.82
N HIS A 79 11.12 0.38 2.78
CA HIS A 79 11.57 0.49 1.40
C HIS A 79 11.31 1.91 0.92
N ALA A 80 12.37 2.66 0.64
CA ALA A 80 12.27 3.93 -0.05
C ALA A 80 12.87 3.78 -1.44
N SER A 81 12.22 4.36 -2.44
CA SER A 81 12.72 4.41 -3.81
C SER A 81 12.63 5.85 -4.28
N TYR A 82 13.69 6.32 -4.92
CA TYR A 82 13.78 7.65 -5.49
C TYR A 82 14.03 7.49 -6.98
N TYR A 83 13.11 8.01 -7.78
CA TYR A 83 13.17 8.03 -9.23
C TYR A 83 13.39 9.46 -9.69
N HIS A 84 14.48 9.74 -10.41
CA HIS A 84 14.75 11.06 -10.95
C HIS A 84 14.80 11.00 -12.48
N LYS A 85 14.00 11.83 -13.13
CA LYS A 85 13.88 11.88 -14.59
C LYS A 85 14.91 12.88 -15.14
N ALA A 86 16.15 12.42 -15.35
CA ALA A 86 17.19 13.20 -16.02
C ALA A 86 17.28 12.83 -17.51
N ASN A 87 16.55 13.57 -18.37
CA ASN A 87 16.59 13.53 -19.84
C ASN A 87 16.16 12.22 -20.55
N GLU A 88 15.67 12.35 -21.78
CA GLU A 88 15.00 11.31 -22.61
C GLU A 88 15.84 10.06 -22.97
N GLN A 89 17.07 9.91 -22.50
CA GLN A 89 17.96 8.83 -22.94
C GLN A 89 18.53 7.93 -21.85
N VAL A 90 18.34 8.21 -20.55
CA VAL A 90 18.90 7.34 -19.51
C VAL A 90 17.91 7.14 -18.36
N ARG A 91 17.54 5.88 -18.14
CA ARG A 91 16.84 5.40 -16.95
C ARG A 91 17.87 4.64 -16.12
N LEU A 92 18.17 5.14 -14.91
CA LEU A 92 18.98 4.47 -13.90
C LEU A 92 18.08 4.06 -12.73
#